data_AF-A0A1X7VSC3-F1
#
_entry.id   AF-A0A1X7VSC3-F1
#
_cell.length_a   1.000
_cell.length_b   1.000
_cell.length_c   1.000
_cell.angle_alpha   90.00
_cell.angle_beta   90.00
_cell.angle_gamma   90.00
#
_symmetry.space_group_name_H-M   'P 1'
#
loop_
_entity.id
_entity.type
_entity.pdbx_description
1 polymer ?
#
loop_
_entity_poly.entity_id
_entity_poly.type
_entity_poly.pdbx_seq_one_letter_code
_entity_poly.pdbx_strand_id
1 'polypeptide(L)'
;MAVFMSFCLLLLFLNQSLALDNGLGLTPQMGWNSWNHFHCNVSQDLIKATAKAMIDKGLDKHGYQYVNIDNCWAASSRASDGSIRSDPVTFPDMKGLIDYVHSLGLKFGLYSDAGTKTCADHQPGSLGHETQDANTYAQWGVDYLKYDNCNSGGSKPEVRYPVMRDALNKTGRPIFFSMCEWGVDNPATWASRVGNSWRTTGDIKDNWKR
;
A
#
# COMPACT_ATOMS: atom_id res chain seq x y z
N MET A 1 -31.52 -59.09 0.31
CA MET A 1 -30.10 -58.67 0.38
C MET A 1 -30.03 -57.22 -0.03
N ALA A 2 -29.82 -56.30 0.91
CA ALA A 2 -29.61 -54.88 0.62
C ALA A 2 -28.20 -54.54 1.07
N VAL A 3 -27.32 -54.25 0.11
CA VAL A 3 -25.93 -53.86 0.36
C VAL A 3 -25.94 -52.37 0.68
N PHE A 4 -25.71 -52.03 1.95
CA PHE A 4 -25.47 -50.65 2.37
C PHE A 4 -24.07 -50.23 1.89
N MET A 5 -24.04 -49.39 0.86
CA MET A 5 -22.82 -48.76 0.37
C MET A 5 -22.50 -47.58 1.30
N SER A 6 -21.57 -47.80 2.24
CA SER A 6 -21.11 -46.77 3.17
C SER A 6 -20.23 -45.77 2.42
N PHE A 7 -20.77 -44.58 2.15
CA PHE A 7 -19.99 -43.45 1.65
C PHE A 7 -19.20 -42.87 2.82
N CYS A 8 -17.92 -43.26 2.90
CA CYS A 8 -16.98 -42.64 3.83
C CYS A 8 -16.60 -41.27 3.28
N LEU A 9 -17.29 -40.20 3.71
CA LEU A 9 -16.84 -38.83 3.46
C LEU A 9 -15.52 -38.60 4.23
N LEU A 10 -14.40 -38.66 3.52
CA LEU A 10 -13.15 -38.07 4.02
C LEU A 10 -13.33 -36.55 4.07
N LEU A 11 -13.57 -36.01 5.27
CA LEU A 11 -13.39 -34.59 5.55
C LEU A 11 -11.89 -34.28 5.51
N LEU A 12 -11.40 -33.86 4.35
CA LEU A 12 -10.10 -33.20 4.24
C LEU A 12 -10.19 -31.89 5.03
N PHE A 13 -9.62 -31.87 6.24
CA PHE A 13 -9.35 -30.62 6.95
C PHE A 13 -8.28 -29.84 6.18
N LEU A 14 -8.71 -29.11 5.15
CA LEU A 14 -7.90 -28.05 4.56
C LEU A 14 -7.67 -27.03 5.67
N ASN A 15 -6.43 -26.95 6.16
CA ASN A 15 -5.99 -25.81 6.96
C ASN A 15 -6.07 -24.56 6.07
N GLN A 16 -7.25 -23.93 6.03
CA GLN A 16 -7.41 -22.64 5.38
C GLN A 16 -6.67 -21.62 6.24
N SER A 17 -5.54 -21.13 5.71
CA SER A 17 -4.86 -19.98 6.28
C SER A 17 -5.79 -18.77 6.18
N LEU A 18 -6.11 -18.14 7.31
CA LEU A 18 -6.91 -16.92 7.34
C LEU A 18 -6.01 -15.72 7.01
N ALA A 19 -6.02 -15.32 5.75
CA ALA A 19 -5.36 -14.13 5.24
C ALA A 19 -6.36 -13.24 4.47
N LEU A 20 -5.97 -12.01 4.17
CA LEU A 20 -6.72 -11.07 3.36
C LEU A 20 -6.88 -11.66 1.96
N ASP A 21 -8.11 -12.02 1.61
CA ASP A 21 -8.43 -12.55 0.29
C ASP A 21 -8.92 -11.41 -0.62
N ASN A 22 -7.99 -10.59 -1.09
CA ASN A 22 -8.22 -9.55 -2.10
C ASN A 22 -7.62 -9.91 -3.47
N GLY A 23 -7.25 -11.17 -3.68
CA GLY A 23 -6.62 -11.66 -4.91
C GLY A 23 -5.19 -11.19 -5.15
N LEU A 24 -4.56 -10.51 -4.19
CA LEU A 24 -3.19 -9.99 -4.28
C LEU A 24 -2.27 -10.63 -3.22
N GLY A 25 -0.96 -10.48 -3.39
CA GLY A 25 0.02 -10.93 -2.39
C GLY A 25 0.14 -12.45 -2.24
N LEU A 26 -0.22 -13.22 -3.28
CA LEU A 26 0.01 -14.68 -3.33
C LEU A 26 1.51 -15.03 -3.22
N THR A 27 2.36 -14.12 -3.69
CA THR A 27 3.81 -14.09 -3.43
C THR A 27 4.18 -12.73 -2.85
N PRO A 28 5.32 -12.61 -2.15
CA PRO A 28 5.83 -11.31 -1.70
C PRO A 28 5.91 -10.29 -2.85
N GLN A 29 5.55 -9.05 -2.56
CA GLN A 29 5.64 -7.96 -3.53
C GLN A 29 7.10 -7.69 -3.91
N MET A 30 7.33 -7.33 -5.16
CA MET A 30 8.66 -6.97 -5.68
C MET A 30 8.58 -5.64 -6.42
N GLY A 31 9.51 -4.74 -6.14
CA GLY A 31 9.49 -3.40 -6.71
C GLY A 31 10.57 -2.50 -6.10
N TRP A 32 10.32 -1.20 -6.20
CA TRP A 32 11.18 -0.14 -5.72
C TRP A 32 10.36 0.86 -4.89
N ASN A 33 10.99 1.52 -3.93
CA ASN A 33 10.40 2.60 -3.15
C ASN A 33 11.37 3.79 -3.05
N SER A 34 10.85 5.02 -3.12
CA SER A 34 11.66 6.24 -3.16
C SER A 34 12.42 6.58 -1.87
N TRP A 35 11.98 6.09 -0.71
CA TRP A 35 12.34 6.64 0.60
C TRP A 35 13.82 6.54 0.97
N ASN A 36 14.41 5.34 0.85
CA ASN A 36 15.74 5.07 1.41
C ASN A 36 16.86 5.92 0.82
N HIS A 37 16.66 6.48 -0.37
CA HIS A 37 17.66 7.32 -1.04
C HIS A 37 17.18 8.76 -1.22
N PHE A 38 15.94 8.96 -1.65
CA PHE A 38 15.46 10.29 -2.04
C PHE A 38 14.76 11.03 -0.90
N HIS A 39 14.28 10.33 0.14
CA HIS A 39 13.46 10.92 1.20
C HIS A 39 12.33 11.78 0.59
N CYS A 40 12.30 13.08 0.91
CA CYS A 40 11.32 14.03 0.37
C CYS A 40 11.77 14.76 -0.90
N ASN A 41 12.96 14.46 -1.43
CA ASN A 41 13.42 14.99 -2.71
C ASN A 41 12.88 14.14 -3.87
N VAL A 42 11.56 14.14 -4.02
CA VAL A 42 10.83 13.33 -5.00
C VAL A 42 9.99 14.21 -5.93
N SER A 43 9.87 13.80 -7.19
CA SER A 43 9.08 14.50 -8.20
C SER A 43 8.53 13.53 -9.23
N GLN A 44 7.50 13.95 -9.97
CA GLN A 44 6.93 13.21 -11.08
C GLN A 44 8.00 12.75 -12.08
N ASP A 45 8.94 13.62 -12.43
CA ASP A 45 9.99 13.30 -13.40
C ASP A 45 10.97 12.24 -12.87
N LEU A 46 11.32 12.32 -11.58
CA LEU A 46 12.13 11.29 -10.93
C LEU A 46 11.45 9.93 -11.00
N ILE A 47 10.14 9.88 -10.73
CA ILE A 47 9.39 8.62 -10.73
C ILE A 47 9.25 8.07 -12.15
N LYS A 48 8.99 8.91 -13.15
CA LYS A 48 8.99 8.49 -14.57
C LYS A 48 10.35 7.93 -14.99
N ALA A 49 11.43 8.63 -14.65
CA ALA A 49 12.78 8.19 -14.97
C ALA A 49 13.13 6.86 -14.28
N THR A 50 12.72 6.68 -13.03
CA THR A 50 12.94 5.44 -12.27
C THR A 50 12.15 4.27 -12.86
N ALA A 51 10.87 4.48 -13.19
CA ALA A 51 10.05 3.46 -13.84
C ALA A 51 10.65 3.02 -15.18
N LYS A 52 11.09 3.99 -16.00
CA LYS A 52 11.79 3.69 -17.26
C LYS A 52 13.09 2.93 -17.02
N ALA A 53 13.88 3.32 -16.01
CA ALA A 53 15.12 2.64 -15.68
C ALA A 53 14.89 1.18 -15.25
N MET A 54 13.80 0.87 -14.54
CA MET A 54 13.45 -0.50 -14.20
C MET A 54 13.25 -1.37 -15.46
N ILE A 55 12.60 -0.82 -16.49
CA ILE A 55 12.44 -1.50 -17.80
C ILE A 55 13.77 -1.60 -18.55
N ASP A 56 14.49 -0.48 -18.70
CA ASP A 56 15.74 -0.43 -19.47
C ASP A 56 16.82 -1.36 -18.89
N LYS A 57 16.79 -1.59 -17.57
CA LYS A 57 17.70 -2.50 -16.87
C LYS A 57 17.15 -3.94 -16.75
N GLY A 58 15.94 -4.19 -17.25
CA GLY A 58 15.31 -5.51 -17.24
C GLY A 58 14.91 -6.02 -15.86
N LEU A 59 14.74 -5.14 -14.88
CA LEU A 59 14.33 -5.54 -13.52
C LEU A 59 12.90 -6.06 -13.49
N ASP A 60 12.04 -5.54 -14.35
CA ASP A 60 10.66 -6.03 -14.57
C ASP A 60 10.63 -7.51 -14.93
N LYS A 61 11.58 -7.97 -15.76
CA LYS A 61 11.73 -9.38 -16.15
C LYS A 61 12.10 -10.31 -14.99
N HIS A 62 12.56 -9.72 -13.88
CA HIS A 62 12.86 -10.41 -12.63
C HIS A 62 11.77 -10.21 -11.56
N GLY A 63 10.62 -9.65 -11.93
CA GLY A 63 9.44 -9.51 -11.05
C GLY A 63 9.31 -8.16 -10.34
N TYR A 64 10.29 -7.26 -10.46
CA TYR A 64 10.21 -5.91 -9.89
C TYR A 64 9.19 -5.07 -10.66
N GLN A 65 7.95 -5.05 -10.18
CA GLN A 65 6.81 -4.49 -10.90
C GLN A 65 6.21 -3.26 -10.22
N TYR A 66 6.39 -3.08 -8.91
CA TYR A 66 5.82 -1.95 -8.17
C TYR A 66 6.79 -0.76 -8.14
N VAL A 67 6.36 0.39 -8.65
CA VAL A 67 7.03 1.69 -8.52
C VAL A 67 6.33 2.47 -7.41
N ASN A 68 6.84 2.39 -6.19
CA ASN A 68 6.20 2.98 -5.02
C ASN A 68 6.79 4.36 -4.72
N ILE A 69 5.96 5.39 -4.70
CA ILE A 69 6.32 6.67 -4.11
C ILE A 69 6.04 6.61 -2.61
N ASP A 70 6.99 7.08 -1.81
CA ASP A 70 6.81 7.19 -0.36
C ASP A 70 6.21 8.55 0.01
N ASN A 71 6.44 9.01 1.24
CA ASN A 71 6.04 10.32 1.73
C ASN A 71 6.43 11.48 0.79
N CYS A 72 5.91 12.68 1.05
CA CYS A 72 6.30 13.91 0.36
C CYS A 72 5.77 14.06 -1.10
N TRP A 73 4.62 13.44 -1.43
CA TRP A 73 3.96 13.57 -2.74
C TRP A 73 2.73 14.49 -2.76
N ALA A 74 2.06 14.66 -1.62
CA ALA A 74 0.79 15.38 -1.52
C ALA A 74 0.98 16.90 -1.36
N ALA A 75 -0.03 17.68 -1.71
CA ALA A 75 -0.09 19.08 -1.29
C ALA A 75 -0.16 19.15 0.25
N SER A 76 0.39 20.21 0.85
CA SER A 76 0.38 20.40 2.32
C SER A 76 -1.02 20.49 2.93
N SER A 77 -2.01 20.85 2.12
CA SER A 77 -3.42 20.95 2.52
C SER A 77 -4.35 20.24 1.53
N ARG A 78 -5.34 19.55 2.09
CA ARG A 78 -6.51 19.04 1.38
C ARG A 78 -7.24 20.18 0.63
N ALA A 79 -8.00 19.81 -0.38
CA ALA A 79 -8.94 20.73 -1.03
C ALA A 79 -10.06 21.15 -0.05
N SER A 80 -10.83 22.17 -0.42
CA SER A 80 -11.93 22.69 0.39
C SER A 80 -13.05 21.67 0.65
N ASP A 81 -13.18 20.66 -0.21
CA ASP A 81 -14.10 19.53 -0.08
C ASP A 81 -13.51 18.35 0.73
N GLY A 82 -12.33 18.52 1.32
CA GLY A 82 -11.61 17.49 2.07
C GLY A 82 -10.79 16.53 1.21
N SER A 83 -10.81 16.66 -0.13
CA SER A 83 -10.12 15.72 -1.02
C SER A 83 -8.60 15.86 -0.90
N ILE A 84 -7.90 14.73 -0.86
CA ILE A 84 -6.44 14.68 -0.98
C ILE A 84 -6.02 15.19 -2.37
N ARG A 85 -4.89 15.89 -2.44
CA ARG A 85 -4.33 16.42 -3.69
C ARG A 85 -2.83 16.10 -3.77
N SER A 86 -2.34 15.86 -4.98
CA SER A 86 -0.90 15.85 -5.23
C SER A 86 -0.34 17.27 -5.12
N ASP A 87 0.95 17.38 -4.79
CA ASP A 87 1.64 18.66 -4.82
C ASP A 87 1.68 19.19 -6.25
N PRO A 88 1.16 20.40 -6.54
CA PRO A 88 1.02 20.87 -7.91
C PRO A 88 2.36 21.25 -8.57
N VAL A 89 3.45 21.34 -7.79
CA VAL A 89 4.79 21.66 -8.29
C VAL A 89 5.56 20.37 -8.56
N THR A 90 5.64 19.47 -7.58
CA THR A 90 6.43 18.23 -7.73
C THR A 90 5.64 17.10 -8.40
N PHE A 91 4.32 17.08 -8.27
CA PHE A 91 3.40 16.08 -8.84
C PHE A 91 2.17 16.72 -9.50
N PRO A 92 2.35 17.54 -10.55
CA PRO A 92 1.28 18.30 -11.20
C PRO A 92 0.18 17.42 -11.82
N ASP A 93 0.50 16.18 -12.20
CA ASP A 93 -0.43 15.25 -12.84
C ASP A 93 -0.23 13.82 -12.32
N MET A 94 -0.75 13.54 -11.12
CA MET A 94 -0.63 12.22 -10.49
C MET A 94 -1.26 11.11 -11.33
N LYS A 95 -2.41 11.37 -11.96
CA LYS A 95 -3.06 10.37 -12.81
C LYS A 95 -2.21 10.10 -14.06
N GLY A 96 -1.72 11.13 -14.75
CA GLY A 96 -0.85 10.94 -15.92
C GLY A 96 0.50 10.29 -15.57
N LEU A 97 1.01 10.49 -14.37
CA LEU A 97 2.16 9.73 -13.84
C LEU A 97 1.84 8.24 -13.72
N ILE A 98 0.70 7.90 -13.11
CA ILE A 98 0.26 6.51 -12.94
C ILE A 98 0.00 5.85 -14.29
N ASP A 99 -0.72 6.53 -15.19
CA ASP A 99 -0.98 6.05 -16.55
C ASP A 99 0.34 5.79 -17.31
N TYR A 100 1.37 6.63 -17.11
CA TYR A 100 2.70 6.41 -17.67
C TYR A 100 3.35 5.14 -17.12
N VAL A 101 3.32 4.93 -15.80
CA VAL A 101 3.87 3.71 -15.18
C VAL A 101 3.14 2.46 -15.67
N HIS A 102 1.81 2.51 -15.79
CA HIS A 102 1.01 1.43 -16.37
C HIS A 102 1.35 1.16 -17.84
N SER A 103 1.63 2.20 -18.62
CA SER A 103 2.01 2.05 -20.04
C SER A 103 3.32 1.26 -20.23
N LEU A 104 4.16 1.19 -19.19
CA LEU A 104 5.38 0.39 -19.15
C LEU A 104 5.13 -1.05 -18.69
N GLY A 105 3.89 -1.43 -18.38
CA GLY A 105 3.54 -2.72 -17.78
C GLY A 105 3.86 -2.84 -16.29
N LEU A 106 4.24 -1.73 -15.65
CA LEU A 106 4.51 -1.65 -14.20
C LEU A 106 3.24 -1.26 -13.43
N LYS A 107 3.31 -1.38 -12.10
CA LYS A 107 2.27 -1.00 -11.15
C LYS A 107 2.72 0.19 -10.32
N PHE A 108 1.79 1.03 -9.91
CA PHE A 108 2.07 2.23 -9.14
C PHE A 108 1.67 2.08 -7.68
N GLY A 109 2.57 2.43 -6.77
CA GLY A 109 2.28 2.50 -5.34
C GLY A 109 2.32 3.90 -4.78
N LEU A 110 1.38 4.17 -3.88
CA LEU A 110 1.24 5.41 -3.15
C LEU A 110 1.48 5.20 -1.66
N TYR A 111 1.66 6.30 -0.95
CA TYR A 111 1.84 6.36 0.49
C TYR A 111 0.74 7.21 1.15
N SER A 112 0.25 6.76 2.30
CA SER A 112 -0.47 7.61 3.24
C SER A 112 -0.20 7.15 4.68
N ASP A 113 -0.88 7.75 5.64
CA ASP A 113 -0.73 7.48 7.07
C ASP A 113 -2.10 7.22 7.70
N ALA A 114 -2.18 6.24 8.58
CA ALA A 114 -3.30 6.00 9.49
C ALA A 114 -3.34 7.03 10.64
N GLY A 115 -3.05 8.29 10.34
CA GLY A 115 -2.97 9.41 11.26
C GLY A 115 -3.50 10.68 10.61
N THR A 116 -3.54 11.77 11.36
CA THR A 116 -4.02 13.07 10.83
C THR A 116 -3.03 13.71 9.86
N LYS A 117 -1.74 13.35 9.97
CA LYS A 117 -0.64 13.77 9.13
C LYS A 117 0.33 12.63 8.89
N THR A 118 1.06 12.70 7.79
CA THR A 118 2.14 11.76 7.50
C THR A 118 3.31 11.92 8.48
N CYS A 119 4.24 10.97 8.49
CA CYS A 119 5.46 11.07 9.31
C CYS A 119 6.38 12.25 8.99
N ALA A 120 6.22 12.89 7.82
CA ALA A 120 6.93 14.12 7.49
C ALA A 120 6.29 15.38 8.14
N ASP A 121 5.12 15.22 8.80
CA ASP A 121 4.39 16.19 9.62
C ASP A 121 3.91 17.49 8.93
N HIS A 122 3.97 17.53 7.61
CA HIS A 122 3.49 18.68 6.81
C HIS A 122 2.52 18.29 5.68
N GLN A 123 2.18 17.01 5.56
CA GLN A 123 1.19 16.50 4.60
C GLN A 123 0.06 15.79 5.34
N PRO A 124 -1.18 15.88 4.83
CA PRO A 124 -2.32 15.20 5.45
C PRO A 124 -2.16 13.67 5.41
N GLY A 125 -2.49 13.01 6.51
CA GLY A 125 -2.75 11.59 6.55
C GLY A 125 -4.22 11.30 6.28
N SER A 126 -4.63 10.03 6.27
CA SER A 126 -5.98 9.61 5.88
C SER A 126 -6.91 9.28 7.04
N LEU A 127 -6.49 9.47 8.30
CA LEU A 127 -7.37 9.19 9.44
C LEU A 127 -8.64 10.06 9.40
N GLY A 128 -9.81 9.42 9.34
CA GLY A 128 -11.12 10.07 9.19
C GLY A 128 -11.49 10.46 7.75
N HIS A 129 -10.60 10.22 6.78
CA HIS A 129 -10.81 10.48 5.35
C HIS A 129 -10.67 9.21 4.50
N GLU A 130 -10.63 8.02 5.10
CA GLU A 130 -10.22 6.78 4.47
C GLU A 130 -11.05 6.46 3.23
N THR A 131 -12.38 6.62 3.30
CA THR A 131 -13.27 6.38 2.15
C THR A 131 -13.03 7.38 1.02
N GLN A 132 -12.85 8.66 1.33
CA GLN A 132 -12.61 9.70 0.32
C GLN A 132 -11.26 9.49 -0.35
N ASP A 133 -10.22 9.22 0.44
CA ASP A 133 -8.86 9.01 -0.04
C ASP A 133 -8.74 7.73 -0.86
N ALA A 134 -9.31 6.61 -0.38
CA ALA A 134 -9.33 5.36 -1.13
C ALA A 134 -10.01 5.54 -2.51
N ASN A 135 -11.13 6.25 -2.57
CA ASN A 135 -11.80 6.55 -3.84
C ASN A 135 -10.91 7.39 -4.77
N THR A 136 -10.25 8.42 -4.25
CA THR A 136 -9.29 9.23 -5.03
C THR A 136 -8.15 8.37 -5.56
N TYR A 137 -7.56 7.52 -4.72
CA TYR A 137 -6.47 6.62 -5.12
C TYR A 137 -6.90 5.64 -6.20
N ALA A 138 -8.10 5.06 -6.08
CA ALA A 138 -8.66 4.17 -7.08
C ALA A 138 -8.97 4.89 -8.41
N GLN A 139 -9.49 6.12 -8.35
CA GLN A 139 -9.75 6.95 -9.53
C GLN A 139 -8.46 7.34 -10.27
N TRP A 140 -7.37 7.57 -9.54
CA TRP A 140 -6.06 7.81 -10.14
C TRP A 140 -5.40 6.54 -10.69
N GLY A 141 -5.85 5.35 -10.27
CA GLY A 141 -5.32 4.07 -10.73
C GLY A 141 -4.21 3.48 -9.86
N VAL A 142 -4.12 3.87 -8.58
CA VAL A 142 -3.15 3.29 -7.64
C VAL A 142 -3.33 1.77 -7.52
N ASP A 143 -2.23 1.02 -7.44
CA ASP A 143 -2.24 -0.45 -7.33
C ASP A 143 -1.71 -0.96 -5.97
N TYR A 144 -1.09 -0.07 -5.20
CA TYR A 144 -0.44 -0.39 -3.93
C TYR A 144 -0.54 0.81 -2.99
N LEU A 145 -0.89 0.58 -1.73
CA LEU A 145 -0.85 1.59 -0.68
C LEU A 145 0.07 1.14 0.47
N LYS A 146 1.16 1.88 0.70
CA LYS A 146 1.86 1.88 1.99
C LYS A 146 1.08 2.78 2.95
N TYR A 147 0.72 2.26 4.11
CA TYR A 147 -0.10 2.97 5.09
C TYR A 147 0.61 3.00 6.43
N ASP A 148 1.05 4.19 6.84
CA ASP A 148 1.93 4.43 7.98
C ASP A 148 1.17 4.65 9.29
N ASN A 149 1.87 5.01 10.36
CA ASN A 149 1.31 5.02 11.71
C ASN A 149 1.68 6.25 12.58
N CYS A 150 2.14 7.35 11.97
CA CYS A 150 2.42 8.59 12.69
C CYS A 150 1.11 9.32 13.04
N ASN A 151 1.16 10.32 13.93
CA ASN A 151 0.03 11.22 14.22
C ASN A 151 -1.34 10.54 14.45
N SER A 152 -1.33 9.36 15.08
CA SER A 152 -2.50 8.47 15.22
C SER A 152 -3.47 8.87 16.33
N GLY A 153 -3.18 9.95 17.07
CA GLY A 153 -3.94 10.36 18.25
C GLY A 153 -3.91 9.32 19.38
N GLY A 154 -2.93 8.41 19.39
CA GLY A 154 -2.80 7.35 20.40
C GLY A 154 -3.74 6.16 20.20
N SER A 155 -4.53 6.14 19.13
CA SER A 155 -5.42 5.02 18.81
C SER A 155 -4.64 3.82 18.26
N LYS A 156 -5.10 2.60 18.57
CA LYS A 156 -4.40 1.37 18.20
C LYS A 156 -4.44 1.10 16.69
N PRO A 157 -3.36 0.54 16.09
CA PRO A 157 -3.36 0.12 14.69
C PRO A 157 -4.50 -0.86 14.36
N GLU A 158 -4.79 -1.82 15.26
CA GLU A 158 -5.89 -2.79 15.12
C GLU A 158 -7.27 -2.15 14.90
N VAL A 159 -7.45 -0.89 15.30
CA VAL A 159 -8.72 -0.15 15.12
C VAL A 159 -8.72 0.60 13.79
N ARG A 160 -7.60 1.26 13.44
CA ARG A 160 -7.53 2.18 12.29
C ARG A 160 -7.28 1.48 10.95
N TYR A 161 -6.40 0.49 10.92
CA TYR A 161 -6.03 -0.18 9.67
C TYR A 161 -7.19 -0.93 8.99
N PRO A 162 -8.09 -1.61 9.72
CA PRO A 162 -9.30 -2.19 9.14
C PRO A 162 -10.19 -1.18 8.39
N VAL A 163 -10.26 0.07 8.86
CA VAL A 163 -11.06 1.13 8.22
C VAL A 163 -10.53 1.43 6.83
N MET A 164 -9.22 1.58 6.67
CA MET A 164 -8.61 1.79 5.36
C MET A 164 -8.70 0.54 4.47
N ARG A 165 -8.52 -0.68 5.01
CA ARG A 165 -8.77 -1.91 4.25
C ARG A 165 -10.18 -1.91 3.65
N ASP A 166 -11.19 -1.64 4.47
CA ASP A 166 -12.60 -1.66 4.01
C ASP A 166 -12.87 -0.58 2.98
N ALA A 167 -12.29 0.62 3.17
CA ALA A 167 -12.36 1.71 2.21
C ALA A 167 -11.74 1.30 0.85
N LEU A 168 -10.53 0.73 0.85
CA LEU A 168 -9.88 0.24 -0.37
C LEU A 168 -10.72 -0.85 -1.06
N ASN A 169 -11.21 -1.83 -0.31
CA ASN A 169 -12.05 -2.91 -0.86
C ASN A 169 -13.34 -2.36 -1.51
N LYS A 170 -13.96 -1.34 -0.87
CA LYS A 170 -15.20 -0.72 -1.36
C LYS A 170 -15.01 0.03 -2.68
N THR A 171 -13.80 0.42 -3.05
CA THR A 171 -13.53 1.06 -4.35
C THR A 171 -13.75 0.11 -5.54
N GLY A 172 -13.69 -1.22 -5.30
CA GLY A 172 -13.74 -2.23 -6.35
C GLY A 172 -12.44 -2.37 -7.17
N ARG A 173 -11.43 -1.51 -6.94
CA ARG A 173 -10.10 -1.65 -7.53
C ARG A 173 -9.22 -2.51 -6.62
N PRO A 174 -8.58 -3.59 -7.10
CA PRO A 174 -7.59 -4.31 -6.32
C PRO A 174 -6.38 -3.41 -6.00
N ILE A 175 -6.17 -3.11 -4.72
CA ILE A 175 -5.04 -2.32 -4.23
C ILE A 175 -4.30 -3.16 -3.18
N PHE A 176 -3.01 -3.40 -3.41
CA PHE A 176 -2.17 -4.10 -2.44
C PHE A 176 -2.02 -3.25 -1.17
N PHE A 177 -2.39 -3.78 -0.02
CA PHE A 177 -2.39 -3.02 1.22
C PHE A 177 -1.21 -3.39 2.12
N SER A 178 -0.25 -2.48 2.23
CA SER A 178 1.00 -2.65 2.98
C SER A 178 1.01 -1.82 4.26
N MET A 179 0.89 -2.49 5.39
CA MET A 179 0.82 -1.84 6.70
C MET A 179 2.20 -1.47 7.23
N CYS A 180 2.34 -0.29 7.80
CA CYS A 180 3.61 0.26 8.28
C CYS A 180 3.45 0.83 9.70
N GLU A 181 3.14 -0.03 10.67
CA GLU A 181 3.02 0.35 12.09
C GLU A 181 4.24 -0.03 12.95
N TRP A 182 5.30 -0.51 12.30
CA TRP A 182 6.60 -0.83 12.89
C TRP A 182 6.65 -2.00 13.89
N GLY A 183 5.68 -2.90 13.85
CA GLY A 183 5.53 -4.01 14.80
C GLY A 183 4.72 -3.66 16.07
N VAL A 184 4.13 -2.46 16.13
CA VAL A 184 3.33 -1.99 17.26
C VAL A 184 2.10 -2.87 17.44
N ASP A 185 1.88 -3.38 18.65
CA ASP A 185 0.78 -4.32 18.96
C ASP A 185 0.87 -5.64 18.17
N ASN A 186 2.08 -6.09 17.79
CA ASN A 186 2.35 -7.43 17.25
C ASN A 186 1.48 -7.80 16.01
N PRO A 187 1.64 -7.10 14.86
CA PRO A 187 0.81 -7.28 13.67
C PRO A 187 0.74 -8.70 13.15
N ALA A 188 1.78 -9.50 13.35
CA ALA A 188 1.79 -10.91 12.96
C ALA A 188 0.62 -11.72 13.54
N THR A 189 -0.03 -11.24 14.61
CA THR A 189 -1.17 -11.90 15.26
C THR A 189 -2.54 -11.51 14.68
N TRP A 190 -2.64 -10.42 13.92
CA TRP A 190 -3.93 -9.86 13.47
C TRP A 190 -3.94 -9.29 12.05
N ALA A 191 -2.81 -8.77 11.57
CA ALA A 191 -2.69 -8.06 10.30
C ALA A 191 -2.92 -8.95 9.07
N SER A 192 -2.81 -10.28 9.21
CA SER A 192 -3.08 -11.21 8.12
C SER A 192 -4.48 -11.02 7.54
N ARG A 193 -5.48 -10.65 8.34
CA ARG A 193 -6.87 -10.40 7.92
C ARG A 193 -7.12 -8.95 7.48
N VAL A 194 -6.09 -8.12 7.52
CA VAL A 194 -6.20 -6.67 7.31
C VAL A 194 -5.43 -6.24 6.07
N GLY A 195 -4.16 -6.58 5.95
CA GLY A 195 -3.28 -6.19 4.84
C GLY A 195 -2.60 -7.38 4.17
N ASN A 196 -2.05 -7.14 2.98
CA ASN A 196 -1.25 -8.13 2.25
C ASN A 196 0.16 -8.28 2.83
N SER A 197 0.69 -7.24 3.47
CA SER A 197 1.94 -7.28 4.22
C SER A 197 1.92 -6.30 5.39
N TRP A 198 2.76 -6.53 6.39
CA TRP A 198 2.95 -5.61 7.51
C TRP A 198 4.42 -5.51 7.89
N ARG A 199 4.87 -4.30 8.22
CA ARG A 199 6.16 -4.06 8.85
C ARG A 199 6.17 -4.70 10.23
N THR A 200 7.28 -5.33 10.58
CA THR A 200 7.47 -5.99 11.88
C THR A 200 8.39 -5.22 12.81
N THR A 201 8.99 -4.13 12.33
CA THR A 201 10.05 -3.40 13.03
C THR A 201 10.08 -1.93 12.65
N GLY A 202 10.79 -1.11 13.45
CA GLY A 202 11.21 0.24 13.08
C GLY A 202 12.02 0.28 11.78
N ASP A 203 12.28 1.49 11.29
CA ASP A 203 12.95 1.71 10.01
C ASP A 203 14.37 1.16 9.98
N ILE A 204 14.75 0.60 8.83
CA ILE A 204 16.11 0.20 8.53
C ILE A 204 16.98 1.44 8.27
N LYS A 205 18.29 1.32 8.49
CA LYS A 205 19.28 2.30 8.05
C LYS A 205 20.29 1.64 7.12
N ASP A 206 20.99 2.45 6.32
CA ASP A 206 22.08 1.97 5.47
C ASP A 206 23.35 1.69 6.30
N ASN A 207 23.25 0.71 7.19
CA ASN A 207 24.37 0.20 7.98
C ASN A 207 24.10 -1.25 8.39
N TRP A 208 25.17 -2.03 8.59
CA TRP A 208 25.07 -3.45 8.93
C TRP A 208 24.36 -3.73 10.26
N LYS A 209 24.53 -2.86 11.26
CA LYS A 209 24.03 -3.08 12.62
C LYS A 209 22.52 -2.86 12.75
N ARG A 210 21.87 -2.35 11.69
CA ARG A 210 20.48 -1.93 11.54
C ARG A 210 20.26 -0.42 11.52
#